data_AF-A0A533VR20-F1
#
_entry.id   AF-A0A533VR20-F1
#
_cell.length_a   1.000
_cell.length_b   1.000
_cell.length_c   1.000
_cell.angle_alpha   90.00
_cell.angle_beta   90.00
_cell.angle_gamma   90.00
#
_symmetry.space_group_name_H-M   'P 1'
#
loop_
_entity.id
_entity.type
_entity.pdbx_description
1 polymer ?
#
loop_
_entity_poly.entity_id
_entity_poly.type
_entity_poly.pdbx_seq_one_letter_code
_entity_poly.pdbx_strand_id
1 'polypeptide(L)'
;GMKFAILHVEDIYTFDKNSTARSVYGTTDPKHPGVEKTMQMKEFLVGGKIDYINRPEETLIRRYRKSPLETRSAFEKAGWKTIVAFQTRNVPHVAHEMLQKASLNTHDGLFVNPLIGKKKAGDYKDEVIVVSYEVLIKHYYPQNRCHLATLHTEMRYAGPKEAIHHAIMRKNFGCTHIIIGRDHAGVGNYYDPFAAQKIFDGYPDIGIEPIFYPAFFYCKKCLSFASEKNCPHGSEFQEQLSGTKLRTMIIEKQNPSEYMIRPEVSKILLSWDNPFVD
;
A
#
# COMPACT_ATOMS: atom_id res chain seq x y z
N GLY A 1 -25.77 14.97 11.78
CA GLY A 1 -24.45 14.33 11.58
C GLY A 1 -23.67 14.35 12.88
N MET A 2 -22.76 13.39 13.08
CA MET A 2 -21.88 13.33 14.25
C MET A 2 -20.87 14.49 14.25
N LYS A 3 -20.73 15.20 15.37
CA LYS A 3 -19.67 16.20 15.57
C LYS A 3 -18.38 15.48 15.95
N PHE A 4 -17.38 15.46 15.07
CA PHE A 4 -16.14 14.69 15.28
C PHE A 4 -14.90 15.54 15.55
N ALA A 5 -14.92 16.82 15.19
CA ALA A 5 -13.81 17.74 15.43
C ALA A 5 -14.29 19.20 15.43
N ILE A 6 -13.48 20.09 16.02
CA ILE A 6 -13.57 21.55 15.87
C ILE A 6 -12.39 22.01 15.01
N LEU A 7 -12.67 22.84 14.00
CA LEU A 7 -11.65 23.55 13.21
C LEU A 7 -11.54 24.99 13.72
N HIS A 8 -10.36 25.37 14.17
CA HIS A 8 -10.00 26.74 14.52
C HIS A 8 -9.52 27.44 13.27
N VAL A 9 -10.43 28.13 12.58
CA VAL A 9 -10.15 28.75 11.28
C VAL A 9 -9.09 29.85 11.43
N GLU A 10 -8.01 29.73 10.67
CA GLU A 10 -6.90 30.69 10.64
C GLU A 10 -6.83 31.41 9.29
N ASP A 11 -7.16 30.72 8.19
CA ASP A 11 -7.16 31.29 6.84
C ASP A 11 -8.25 30.68 5.93
N ILE A 12 -8.66 31.47 4.95
CA ILE A 12 -9.58 31.06 3.88
C ILE A 12 -9.00 31.59 2.57
N TYR A 13 -8.73 30.70 1.62
CA TYR A 13 -8.09 31.07 0.35
C TYR A 13 -8.61 30.23 -0.82
N THR A 14 -8.43 30.74 -2.03
CA THR A 14 -8.69 30.02 -3.27
C THR A 14 -7.39 29.40 -3.79
N PHE A 15 -7.51 28.42 -4.68
CA PHE A 15 -6.35 27.74 -5.24
C PHE A 15 -6.54 27.43 -6.72
N ASP A 16 -5.44 27.46 -7.47
CA ASP A 16 -5.42 27.00 -8.85
C ASP A 16 -5.39 25.47 -8.87
N LYS A 17 -6.53 24.87 -9.23
CA LYS A 17 -6.71 23.42 -9.33
C LYS A 17 -5.79 22.79 -10.39
N ASN A 18 -5.54 23.46 -11.50
CA ASN A 18 -4.65 22.96 -12.57
C ASN A 18 -3.20 22.98 -12.13
N SER A 19 -2.75 24.10 -11.56
CA SER A 19 -1.39 24.21 -11.00
C SER A 19 -1.15 23.19 -9.89
N THR A 20 -2.14 23.01 -9.01
CA THR A 20 -2.10 22.01 -7.93
C THR A 20 -2.03 20.59 -8.50
N ALA A 21 -2.89 20.26 -9.45
CA ALA A 21 -2.92 18.95 -10.08
C ALA A 21 -1.59 18.62 -10.77
N ARG A 22 -1.08 19.55 -11.60
CA ARG A 22 0.22 19.41 -12.26
C ARG A 22 1.34 19.19 -11.25
N SER A 23 1.34 19.98 -10.17
CA SER A 23 2.37 19.92 -9.15
C SER A 23 2.33 18.63 -8.36
N VAL A 24 1.15 18.13 -7.98
CA VAL A 24 1.01 16.93 -7.12
C VAL A 24 1.10 15.64 -7.94
N TYR A 25 0.45 15.58 -9.10
CA TYR A 25 0.30 14.35 -9.89
C TYR A 25 1.19 14.32 -11.14
N GLY A 26 1.93 15.38 -11.45
CA GLY A 26 2.68 15.48 -12.70
C GLY A 26 1.77 15.45 -13.93
N THR A 27 0.52 15.92 -13.77
CA THR A 27 -0.77 15.37 -14.25
C THR A 27 -1.90 16.43 -14.22
N THR A 28 -2.57 16.75 -15.32
CA THR A 28 -3.84 17.52 -15.37
C THR A 28 -4.88 16.76 -16.20
N ASP A 29 -4.56 15.54 -16.63
CA ASP A 29 -5.52 14.65 -17.27
C ASP A 29 -6.63 14.27 -16.27
N PRO A 30 -7.90 14.62 -16.53
CA PRO A 30 -9.01 14.28 -15.63
C PRO A 30 -9.24 12.78 -15.49
N LYS A 31 -8.65 11.92 -16.34
CA LYS A 31 -8.67 10.46 -16.15
C LYS A 31 -7.79 9.98 -14.99
N HIS A 32 -6.87 10.82 -14.50
CA HIS A 32 -6.10 10.50 -13.30
C HIS A 32 -6.97 10.70 -12.05
N PRO A 33 -7.18 9.67 -11.19
CA PRO A 33 -8.14 9.76 -10.07
C PRO A 33 -7.88 10.92 -9.10
N GLY A 34 -6.59 11.21 -8.82
CA GLY A 34 -6.22 12.36 -7.99
C GLY A 34 -6.51 13.71 -8.64
N VAL A 35 -6.41 13.80 -9.97
CA VAL A 35 -6.70 15.04 -10.72
C VAL A 35 -8.19 15.26 -10.75
N GLU A 36 -8.97 14.23 -11.12
CA GLU A 36 -10.43 14.27 -11.12
C GLU A 36 -10.97 14.81 -9.79
N LYS A 37 -10.48 14.23 -8.69
CA LYS A 37 -10.87 14.64 -7.35
C LYS A 37 -10.51 16.09 -7.05
N THR A 38 -9.31 16.54 -7.43
CA THR A 38 -8.89 17.93 -7.25
C THR A 38 -9.78 18.89 -8.03
N MET A 39 -10.19 18.51 -9.24
CA MET A 39 -11.10 19.32 -10.07
C MET A 39 -12.50 19.43 -9.46
N GLN A 40 -12.98 18.35 -8.82
CA GLN A 40 -14.28 18.31 -8.13
C GLN A 40 -14.31 19.05 -6.78
N MET A 41 -13.18 19.48 -6.23
CA MET A 41 -13.15 20.25 -4.99
C MET A 41 -13.87 21.60 -5.15
N LYS A 42 -14.38 22.17 -4.05
CA LYS A 42 -14.93 23.53 -4.06
C LYS A 42 -13.83 24.59 -4.21
N GLU A 43 -14.20 25.84 -4.41
CA GLU A 43 -13.26 26.94 -4.71
C GLU A 43 -12.40 27.39 -3.51
N PHE A 44 -12.96 27.30 -2.31
CA PHE A 44 -12.32 27.76 -1.08
C PHE A 44 -11.74 26.60 -0.27
N LEU A 45 -10.50 26.79 0.18
CA LEU A 45 -9.84 26.00 1.20
C LEU A 45 -9.87 26.77 2.52
N VAL A 46 -10.02 26.04 3.62
CA VAL A 46 -10.05 26.58 4.98
C VAL A 46 -8.94 25.90 5.76
N GLY A 47 -7.94 26.65 6.18
CA GLY A 47 -6.85 26.14 7.02
C GLY A 47 -7.02 26.58 8.47
N GLY A 48 -6.36 25.83 9.34
CA GLY A 48 -6.49 25.99 10.77
C GLY A 48 -6.21 24.72 11.55
N LYS A 49 -6.03 24.88 12.86
CA LYS A 49 -5.82 23.75 13.79
C LYS A 49 -7.12 23.00 14.04
N ILE A 50 -7.00 21.70 14.29
CA ILE A 50 -8.15 20.83 14.52
C ILE A 50 -8.05 20.22 15.92
N ASP A 51 -9.11 20.40 16.73
CA ASP A 51 -9.32 19.61 17.94
C ASP A 51 -10.18 18.40 17.59
N TYR A 52 -9.63 17.21 17.78
CA TYR A 52 -10.33 15.96 17.53
C TYR A 52 -11.12 15.52 18.75
N ILE A 53 -12.45 15.47 18.64
CA ILE A 53 -13.35 15.32 19.80
C ILE A 53 -13.90 13.91 19.88
N ASN A 54 -14.48 13.42 18.77
CA ASN A 54 -15.14 12.13 18.75
C ASN A 54 -14.56 11.27 17.65
N ARG A 55 -14.08 10.09 18.05
CA ARG A 55 -13.68 9.06 17.11
C ARG A 55 -14.93 8.42 16.52
N PRO A 56 -15.00 8.21 15.20
CA PRO A 56 -16.11 7.45 14.63
C PRO A 56 -16.14 6.05 15.22
N GLU A 57 -17.34 5.48 15.29
CA GLU A 57 -17.60 4.18 15.90
C GLU A 57 -16.66 3.07 15.39
N GLU A 58 -16.42 2.12 16.28
CA GLU A 58 -15.61 0.95 16.03
C GLU A 58 -16.37 -0.01 15.10
N THR A 59 -15.85 -0.22 13.90
CA THR A 59 -16.33 -1.24 12.96
C THR A 59 -15.38 -2.44 12.95
N LEU A 60 -15.81 -3.57 12.41
CA LEU A 60 -14.95 -4.76 12.29
C LEU A 60 -13.61 -4.47 11.59
N ILE A 61 -13.61 -3.61 10.57
CA ILE A 61 -12.38 -3.23 9.87
C ILE A 61 -11.55 -2.20 10.67
N ARG A 62 -12.21 -1.33 11.44
CA ARG A 62 -11.52 -0.31 12.26
C ARG A 62 -10.78 -0.93 13.44
N ARG A 63 -11.08 -2.16 13.86
CA ARG A 63 -10.35 -2.85 14.94
C ARG A 63 -8.86 -3.04 14.63
N TYR A 64 -8.54 -3.09 13.34
CA TYR A 64 -7.16 -3.17 12.84
C TYR A 64 -6.46 -1.81 12.79
N ARG A 65 -7.20 -0.71 12.93
CA ARG A 65 -6.65 0.63 12.86
C ARG A 65 -5.83 0.89 14.10
N LYS A 66 -4.54 1.13 13.91
CA LYS A 66 -3.66 1.59 14.98
C LYS A 66 -3.24 3.03 14.76
N SER A 67 -3.06 3.75 15.86
CA SER A 67 -2.38 5.03 15.88
C SER A 67 -0.85 4.81 15.86
N PRO A 68 -0.09 5.86 15.50
CA PRO A 68 1.36 5.85 15.62
C PRO A 68 1.90 5.46 17.01
N LEU A 69 1.22 5.88 18.08
CA LEU A 69 1.61 5.53 19.45
C LEU A 69 1.41 4.04 19.73
N GLU A 70 0.27 3.49 19.30
CA GLU A 70 -0.03 2.07 19.49
C GLU A 70 0.95 1.16 18.74
N THR A 71 1.31 1.49 17.49
CA THR A 71 2.27 0.68 16.72
C THR A 71 3.67 0.75 17.31
N ARG A 72 4.13 1.94 17.74
CA ARG A 72 5.42 2.08 18.44
C ARG A 72 5.47 1.23 19.71
N SER A 73 4.43 1.28 20.53
CA SER A 73 4.34 0.44 21.73
C SER A 73 4.32 -1.05 21.39
N ALA A 74 3.65 -1.44 20.31
CA ALA A 74 3.64 -2.83 19.84
C ALA A 74 5.03 -3.30 19.40
N PHE A 75 5.78 -2.47 18.66
CA PHE A 75 7.13 -2.80 18.20
C PHE A 75 8.13 -2.88 19.36
N GLU A 76 8.01 -1.98 20.33
CA GLU A 76 8.82 -2.00 21.55
C GLU A 76 8.56 -3.28 22.37
N LYS A 77 7.29 -3.65 22.59
CA LYS A 77 6.92 -4.90 23.27
C LYS A 77 7.40 -6.15 22.53
N ALA A 78 7.46 -6.09 21.20
CA ALA A 78 7.99 -7.16 20.36
C ALA A 78 9.53 -7.24 20.39
N GLY A 79 10.21 -6.24 20.97
CA GLY A 79 11.66 -6.13 21.01
C GLY A 79 12.31 -5.73 19.69
N TRP A 80 11.56 -5.17 18.74
CA TRP A 80 12.05 -4.83 17.41
C TRP A 80 12.81 -3.50 17.41
N LYS A 81 14.02 -3.50 16.86
CA LYS A 81 14.82 -2.27 16.65
C LYS A 81 14.76 -1.82 15.19
N THR A 82 14.72 -2.77 14.27
CA THR A 82 14.60 -2.53 12.83
C THR A 82 13.24 -3.04 12.33
N ILE A 83 12.42 -2.09 11.87
CA ILE A 83 11.04 -2.33 11.42
C ILE A 83 10.92 -1.90 9.97
N VAL A 84 10.51 -2.83 9.12
CA VAL A 84 10.28 -2.61 7.69
C VAL A 84 8.79 -2.45 7.43
N ALA A 85 8.39 -1.31 6.87
CA ALA A 85 7.02 -1.10 6.47
C ALA A 85 6.73 -1.64 5.08
N PHE A 86 5.59 -2.32 4.95
CA PHE A 86 5.03 -2.74 3.67
C PHE A 86 3.66 -2.08 3.46
N GLN A 87 3.62 -1.12 2.53
CA GLN A 87 2.39 -0.46 2.08
C GLN A 87 1.70 -1.34 1.03
N THR A 88 0.37 -1.44 1.12
CA THR A 88 -0.45 -2.14 0.11
C THR A 88 -1.88 -1.63 0.08
N ARG A 89 -2.53 -1.84 -1.06
CA ARG A 89 -3.98 -1.68 -1.24
C ARG A 89 -4.64 -2.93 -1.85
N ASN A 90 -3.85 -3.99 -2.04
CA ASN A 90 -4.25 -5.21 -2.73
C ASN A 90 -4.15 -6.39 -1.78
N VAL A 91 -4.82 -7.48 -2.12
CA VAL A 91 -4.60 -8.78 -1.50
C VAL A 91 -3.15 -9.24 -1.70
N PRO A 92 -2.59 -10.02 -0.77
CA PRO A 92 -1.26 -10.58 -0.95
C PRO A 92 -1.21 -11.57 -2.12
N HIS A 93 -0.12 -11.52 -2.86
CA HIS A 93 0.30 -12.55 -3.81
C HIS A 93 1.75 -12.93 -3.49
N VAL A 94 2.28 -14.00 -4.09
CA VAL A 94 3.58 -14.55 -3.68
C VAL A 94 4.73 -13.55 -3.88
N ALA A 95 4.72 -12.70 -4.92
CA ALA A 95 5.73 -11.63 -5.01
C ALA A 95 5.72 -10.68 -3.81
N HIS A 96 4.55 -10.26 -3.29
CA HIS A 96 4.50 -9.43 -2.09
C HIS A 96 5.13 -10.15 -0.89
N GLU A 97 4.81 -11.43 -0.71
CA GLU A 97 5.39 -12.26 0.34
C GLU A 97 6.91 -12.37 0.20
N MET A 98 7.43 -12.50 -1.02
CA MET A 98 8.88 -12.57 -1.27
C MET A 98 9.58 -11.28 -0.87
N LEU A 99 9.04 -10.11 -1.23
CA LEU A 99 9.62 -8.82 -0.81
C LEU A 99 9.65 -8.70 0.71
N GLN A 100 8.52 -9.05 1.34
CA GLN A 100 8.34 -9.02 2.78
C GLN A 100 9.33 -9.95 3.51
N LYS A 101 9.48 -11.20 3.05
CA LYS A 101 10.40 -12.17 3.63
C LYS A 101 11.87 -11.85 3.34
N ALA A 102 12.18 -11.33 2.15
CA ALA A 102 13.53 -10.89 1.82
C ALA A 102 13.98 -9.77 2.78
N SER A 103 13.10 -8.83 3.10
CA SER A 103 13.38 -7.77 4.07
C SER A 103 13.55 -8.32 5.49
N LEU A 104 12.76 -9.33 5.89
CA LEU A 104 12.88 -9.96 7.22
C LEU A 104 14.21 -10.70 7.45
N ASN A 105 14.96 -11.05 6.41
CA ASN A 105 16.27 -11.69 6.59
C ASN A 105 17.28 -10.78 7.29
N THR A 106 17.13 -9.47 7.17
CA THR A 106 18.07 -8.47 7.71
C THR A 106 17.44 -7.54 8.74
N HIS A 107 16.15 -7.70 9.06
CA HIS A 107 15.41 -6.82 9.96
C HIS A 107 14.57 -7.60 10.98
N ASP A 108 14.35 -7.00 12.14
CA ASP A 108 13.68 -7.65 13.28
C ASP A 108 12.20 -7.92 12.97
N GLY A 109 11.51 -6.95 12.35
CA GLY A 109 10.07 -7.05 12.14
C GLY A 109 9.55 -6.39 10.87
N LEU A 110 8.44 -6.93 10.40
CA LEU A 110 7.68 -6.42 9.26
C LEU A 110 6.37 -5.80 9.74
N PHE A 111 6.13 -4.55 9.35
CA PHE A 111 4.85 -3.88 9.54
C PHE A 111 4.05 -3.89 8.23
N VAL A 112 3.12 -4.84 8.11
CA VAL A 112 2.18 -4.89 6.99
C VAL A 112 1.07 -3.88 7.27
N ASN A 113 0.99 -2.85 6.44
CA ASN A 113 0.12 -1.72 6.69
C ASN A 113 -0.81 -1.41 5.51
N PRO A 114 -1.86 -2.23 5.29
CA PRO A 114 -2.82 -2.02 4.22
C PRO A 114 -3.58 -0.70 4.41
N LEU A 115 -3.78 0.00 3.30
CA LEU A 115 -4.57 1.22 3.26
C LEU A 115 -6.06 0.89 3.09
N ILE A 116 -6.87 1.43 4.00
CA ILE A 116 -8.32 1.26 4.10
C ILE A 116 -8.97 2.62 3.89
N GLY A 117 -9.94 2.72 2.99
CA GLY A 117 -10.55 4.00 2.65
C GLY A 117 -11.30 3.96 1.33
N LYS A 118 -11.74 5.13 0.85
CA LYS A 118 -12.39 5.22 -0.46
C LYS A 118 -11.43 4.76 -1.55
N LYS A 119 -11.89 3.77 -2.31
CA LYS A 119 -11.18 3.16 -3.45
C LYS A 119 -12.00 3.34 -4.71
N LYS A 120 -11.36 3.09 -5.86
CA LYS A 120 -12.03 3.10 -7.15
C LYS A 120 -12.74 1.76 -7.40
N ALA A 121 -13.73 1.75 -8.27
CA ALA A 121 -14.36 0.53 -8.75
C ALA A 121 -13.31 -0.46 -9.29
N GLY A 122 -13.48 -1.74 -8.95
CA GLY A 122 -12.57 -2.83 -9.32
C GLY A 122 -11.35 -3.04 -8.40
N ASP A 123 -11.17 -2.23 -7.36
CA ASP A 123 -10.24 -2.57 -6.27
C ASP A 123 -10.85 -3.63 -5.33
N TYR A 124 -10.03 -4.40 -4.63
CA TYR A 124 -10.51 -5.37 -3.63
C TYR A 124 -11.18 -4.68 -2.46
N LYS A 125 -12.24 -5.27 -1.89
CA LYS A 125 -12.88 -4.81 -0.63
C LYS A 125 -11.89 -4.85 0.54
N ASP A 126 -12.08 -3.93 1.49
CA ASP A 126 -11.16 -3.76 2.63
C ASP A 126 -11.06 -5.02 3.50
N GLU A 127 -12.20 -5.65 3.74
CA GLU A 127 -12.33 -6.89 4.52
C GLU A 127 -11.59 -8.04 3.83
N VAL A 128 -11.68 -8.14 2.50
CA VAL A 128 -11.00 -9.17 1.71
C VAL A 128 -9.49 -9.02 1.82
N ILE A 129 -8.97 -7.79 1.76
CA ILE A 129 -7.53 -7.50 1.89
C ILE A 129 -7.04 -7.94 3.27
N VAL A 130 -7.74 -7.51 4.33
CA VAL A 130 -7.32 -7.78 5.71
C VAL A 130 -7.35 -9.28 6.02
N VAL A 131 -8.45 -9.98 5.71
CA VAL A 131 -8.56 -11.43 5.97
C VAL A 131 -7.50 -12.21 5.16
N SER A 132 -7.23 -11.79 3.93
CA SER A 132 -6.18 -12.43 3.11
C SER A 132 -4.79 -12.28 3.73
N TYR A 133 -4.47 -11.11 4.30
CA TYR A 133 -3.21 -10.91 5.03
C TYR A 133 -3.17 -11.68 6.35
N GLU A 134 -4.28 -11.77 7.10
CA GLU A 134 -4.33 -12.60 8.31
C GLU A 134 -4.03 -14.06 8.00
N VAL A 135 -4.64 -14.62 6.95
CA VAL A 135 -4.38 -15.99 6.51
C VAL A 135 -2.93 -16.16 6.06
N LEU A 136 -2.42 -15.23 5.25
CA LEU A 136 -1.01 -15.29 4.85
C LEU A 136 -0.07 -15.29 6.07
N ILE A 137 -0.26 -14.34 6.99
CA ILE A 137 0.60 -14.18 8.18
C ILE A 137 0.53 -15.43 9.06
N LYS A 138 -0.69 -15.92 9.34
CA LYS A 138 -0.91 -17.10 10.19
C LYS A 138 -0.19 -18.34 9.67
N HIS A 139 -0.22 -18.57 8.36
CA HIS A 139 0.29 -19.81 7.76
C HIS A 139 1.76 -19.72 7.32
N TYR A 140 2.26 -18.53 7.00
CA TYR A 140 3.53 -18.38 6.29
C TYR A 140 4.58 -17.49 6.97
N TYR A 141 4.27 -16.88 8.13
CA TYR A 141 5.22 -16.02 8.85
C TYR A 141 5.57 -16.60 10.22
N PRO A 142 6.84 -16.48 10.66
CA PRO A 142 7.19 -16.82 12.03
C PRO A 142 6.46 -15.92 13.04
N GLN A 143 6.18 -16.46 14.22
CA GLN A 143 5.62 -15.68 15.33
C GLN A 143 6.56 -14.52 15.69
N ASN A 144 5.98 -13.41 16.14
CA ASN A 144 6.72 -12.20 16.52
C ASN A 144 7.63 -11.62 15.42
N ARG A 145 7.34 -11.86 14.13
CA ARG A 145 8.08 -11.25 12.99
C ARG A 145 7.22 -10.36 12.10
N CYS A 146 5.89 -10.39 12.24
CA CYS A 146 4.99 -9.62 11.39
C CYS A 146 3.86 -9.02 12.23
N HIS A 147 3.59 -7.72 12.02
CA HIS A 147 2.50 -6.99 12.66
C HIS A 147 1.59 -6.40 11.59
N LEU A 148 0.31 -6.73 11.66
CA LEU A 148 -0.72 -6.23 10.74
C LEU A 148 -1.54 -5.13 11.43
N ALA A 149 -1.54 -3.94 10.85
CA ALA A 149 -2.49 -2.88 11.23
C ALA A 149 -2.91 -2.09 9.99
N THR A 150 -4.09 -1.48 10.00
CA THR A 150 -4.61 -0.74 8.85
C THR A 150 -4.32 0.75 8.95
N LEU A 151 -4.02 1.38 7.80
CA LEU A 151 -3.95 2.82 7.65
C LEU A 151 -5.24 3.34 7.05
N HIS A 152 -5.98 4.16 7.79
CA HIS A 152 -7.24 4.71 7.32
C HIS A 152 -7.01 6.08 6.65
N THR A 153 -6.91 6.08 5.33
CA THR A 153 -6.74 7.26 4.49
C THR A 153 -7.19 6.93 3.06
N GLU A 154 -7.31 7.95 2.21
CA GLU A 154 -7.57 7.75 0.78
C GLU A 154 -6.26 7.75 -0.02
N MET A 155 -6.19 6.93 -1.07
CA MET A 155 -5.10 6.98 -2.04
C MET A 155 -5.25 8.21 -2.93
N ARG A 156 -4.13 8.87 -3.23
CA ARG A 156 -4.05 10.00 -4.16
C ARG A 156 -3.63 9.53 -5.55
N TYR A 157 -3.06 8.33 -5.65
CA TYR A 157 -2.46 7.76 -6.85
C TYR A 157 -1.34 8.64 -7.41
N ALA A 158 -0.63 9.36 -6.53
CA ALA A 158 0.37 10.36 -6.92
C ALA A 158 1.78 9.77 -7.09
N GLY A 159 1.87 8.45 -7.31
CA GLY A 159 3.10 7.73 -7.64
C GLY A 159 4.30 8.16 -6.78
N PRO A 160 5.34 8.76 -7.36
CA PRO A 160 6.54 9.18 -6.63
C PRO A 160 6.27 10.07 -5.41
N LYS A 161 5.44 11.11 -5.54
CA LYS A 161 5.17 12.02 -4.40
C LYS A 161 4.40 11.32 -3.29
N GLU A 162 3.53 10.39 -3.64
CA GLU A 162 2.83 9.57 -2.64
C GLU A 162 3.75 8.52 -2.00
N ALA A 163 4.82 8.08 -2.66
CA ALA A 163 5.85 7.25 -2.04
C ALA A 163 6.56 7.96 -0.88
N ILE A 164 6.92 9.23 -1.06
CA ILE A 164 7.46 10.09 0.00
C ILE A 164 6.44 10.31 1.12
N HIS A 165 5.18 10.58 0.76
CA HIS A 165 4.10 10.73 1.74
C HIS A 165 3.91 9.43 2.57
N HIS A 166 3.94 8.27 1.91
CA HIS A 166 3.91 6.98 2.57
C HIS A 166 5.10 6.80 3.51
N ALA A 167 6.32 7.11 3.08
CA ALA A 167 7.51 7.02 3.92
C ALA A 167 7.38 7.87 5.19
N ILE A 168 6.97 9.14 5.08
CA ILE A 168 6.75 10.03 6.22
C ILE A 168 5.71 9.45 7.19
N MET A 169 4.58 8.94 6.68
CA MET A 169 3.60 8.28 7.53
C MET A 169 4.23 7.10 8.27
N ARG A 170 4.96 6.23 7.58
CA ARG A 170 5.51 5.00 8.17
C ARG A 170 6.61 5.29 9.20
N LYS A 171 7.41 6.35 8.97
CA LYS A 171 8.30 6.91 9.97
C LYS A 171 7.53 7.28 11.23
N ASN A 172 6.41 7.99 11.09
CA ASN A 172 5.58 8.39 12.23
C ASN A 172 5.00 7.17 12.96
N PHE A 173 4.63 6.10 12.26
CA PHE A 173 4.22 4.82 12.84
C PHE A 173 5.34 4.05 13.55
N GLY A 174 6.60 4.51 13.49
CA GLY A 174 7.75 3.90 14.16
C GLY A 174 8.57 2.98 13.28
N CYS A 175 8.37 3.00 11.96
CA CYS A 175 9.16 2.19 11.04
C CYS A 175 10.52 2.84 10.77
N THR A 176 11.55 2.01 10.73
CA THR A 176 12.92 2.42 10.37
C THR A 176 13.16 2.35 8.86
N HIS A 177 12.44 1.45 8.18
CA HIS A 177 12.59 1.18 6.76
C HIS A 177 11.23 1.12 6.05
N ILE A 178 11.20 1.33 4.74
CA ILE A 178 9.99 1.17 3.91
C ILE A 178 10.30 0.50 2.58
N ILE A 179 9.53 -0.51 2.23
CA ILE A 179 9.61 -1.18 0.92
C ILE A 179 9.03 -0.28 -0.16
N ILE A 180 9.80 -0.03 -1.22
CA ILE A 180 9.35 0.68 -2.43
C ILE A 180 9.62 -0.21 -3.64
N GLY A 181 8.55 -0.80 -4.17
CA GLY A 181 8.58 -1.65 -5.36
C GLY A 181 8.42 -0.87 -6.67
N ARG A 182 8.27 -1.62 -7.77
CA ARG A 182 7.88 -1.08 -9.08
C ARG A 182 6.49 -0.44 -9.03
N ASP A 183 6.34 0.72 -9.65
CA ASP A 183 5.08 1.47 -9.81
C ASP A 183 4.36 1.76 -8.48
N HIS A 184 5.15 2.03 -7.42
CA HIS A 184 4.61 2.29 -6.09
C HIS A 184 3.66 3.49 -6.09
N ALA A 185 2.44 3.27 -5.59
CA ALA A 185 1.34 4.24 -5.58
C ALA A 185 0.94 4.79 -6.96
N GLY A 186 1.33 4.11 -8.04
CA GLY A 186 0.98 4.50 -9.40
C GLY A 186 -0.45 4.13 -9.82
N VAL A 187 -0.81 4.65 -10.99
CA VAL A 187 -2.05 4.34 -11.72
C VAL A 187 -1.77 4.43 -13.22
N GLY A 188 -2.30 3.47 -13.98
CA GLY A 188 -2.11 3.44 -15.44
C GLY A 188 -0.63 3.49 -15.81
N ASN A 189 -0.29 4.39 -16.74
CA ASN A 189 1.08 4.62 -17.21
C ASN A 189 1.52 6.09 -17.00
N TYR A 190 1.00 6.77 -15.97
CA TYR A 190 1.33 8.19 -15.74
C TYR A 190 2.73 8.41 -15.20
N TYR A 191 3.39 7.39 -14.65
CA TYR A 191 4.70 7.49 -14.02
C TYR A 191 5.64 6.43 -14.59
N ASP A 192 6.94 6.78 -14.71
CA ASP A 192 7.99 5.78 -14.95
C ASP A 192 7.95 4.71 -13.83
N PRO A 193 8.06 3.41 -14.17
CA PRO A 193 7.89 2.33 -13.19
C PRO A 193 8.84 2.39 -11.97
N PHE A 194 9.94 3.13 -12.05
CA PHE A 194 10.89 3.29 -10.95
C PHE A 194 11.03 4.74 -10.46
N ALA A 195 10.19 5.67 -10.93
CA ALA A 195 10.22 7.07 -10.47
C ALA A 195 9.98 7.20 -8.96
N ALA A 196 9.19 6.29 -8.37
CA ALA A 196 8.96 6.27 -6.93
C ALA A 196 10.18 5.82 -6.11
N GLN A 197 11.16 5.18 -6.73
CA GLN A 197 12.45 4.88 -6.11
C GLN A 197 13.38 6.08 -6.26
N LYS A 198 13.53 6.58 -7.50
CA LYS A 198 14.41 7.72 -7.84
C LYS A 198 14.09 9.00 -7.05
N ILE A 199 12.82 9.25 -6.72
CA ILE A 199 12.44 10.47 -6.00
C ILE A 199 13.10 10.59 -4.62
N PHE A 200 13.48 9.48 -3.97
CA PHE A 200 14.13 9.51 -2.66
C PHE A 200 15.51 10.19 -2.69
N ASP A 201 16.19 10.25 -3.84
CA ASP A 201 17.47 10.96 -4.00
C ASP A 201 17.32 12.46 -3.66
N GLY A 202 16.11 13.01 -3.79
CA GLY A 202 15.79 14.39 -3.42
C GLY A 202 15.39 14.59 -1.95
N TYR A 203 15.35 13.53 -1.14
CA TYR A 203 14.92 13.57 0.28
C TYR A 203 15.87 12.78 1.21
N PRO A 204 17.17 13.10 1.25
CA PRO A 204 18.16 12.35 2.05
C PRO A 204 17.92 12.42 3.57
N ASP A 205 17.19 13.43 4.04
CA ASP A 205 16.88 13.71 5.44
C ASP A 205 15.50 13.20 5.88
N ILE A 206 14.82 12.39 5.06
CA ILE A 206 13.45 11.92 5.34
C ILE A 206 13.33 11.10 6.64
N GLY A 207 14.42 10.55 7.16
CA GLY A 207 14.49 9.87 8.46
C GLY A 207 13.87 8.47 8.49
N ILE A 208 13.74 7.83 7.32
CA ILE A 208 13.33 6.44 7.14
C ILE A 208 14.04 5.90 5.89
N GLU A 209 14.63 4.71 5.98
CA GLU A 209 15.44 4.15 4.90
C GLU A 209 14.57 3.40 3.88
N PRO A 210 14.59 3.77 2.59
CA PRO A 210 13.86 3.02 1.59
C PRO A 210 14.60 1.73 1.21
N ILE A 211 13.86 0.62 1.09
CA ILE A 211 14.35 -0.63 0.53
C ILE A 211 13.78 -0.77 -0.88
N PHE A 212 14.65 -0.64 -1.88
CA PHE A 212 14.27 -0.71 -3.28
C PHE A 212 14.28 -2.14 -3.81
N TYR A 213 13.17 -2.53 -4.41
CA TYR A 213 13.02 -3.84 -5.01
C TYR A 213 12.74 -3.74 -6.51
N PRO A 214 13.37 -4.59 -7.34
CA PRO A 214 13.09 -4.64 -8.77
C PRO A 214 11.71 -5.24 -9.06
N ALA A 215 11.36 -5.32 -10.34
CA ALA A 215 10.26 -6.17 -10.79
C ALA A 215 10.63 -7.64 -10.59
N PHE A 216 9.71 -8.43 -10.03
CA PHE A 216 9.88 -9.86 -9.86
C PHE A 216 8.96 -10.65 -10.79
N PHE A 217 9.45 -11.79 -11.24
CA PHE A 217 8.72 -12.81 -11.99
C PHE A 217 9.06 -14.19 -11.44
N TYR A 218 8.19 -15.17 -11.66
CA TYR A 218 8.55 -16.56 -11.39
C TYR A 218 9.31 -17.13 -12.58
N CYS A 219 10.51 -17.65 -12.37
CA CYS A 219 11.26 -18.31 -13.44
C CYS A 219 11.13 -19.83 -13.34
N LYS A 220 10.58 -20.46 -14.38
CA LYS A 220 10.36 -21.91 -14.44
C LYS A 220 11.65 -22.74 -14.47
N LYS A 221 12.79 -22.12 -14.82
CA LYS A 221 14.11 -22.77 -14.77
C LYS A 221 14.82 -22.56 -13.43
N CYS A 222 14.74 -21.36 -12.86
CA CYS A 222 15.29 -21.11 -11.52
C CYS A 222 14.42 -21.71 -10.40
N LEU A 223 13.21 -22.17 -10.73
CA LEU A 223 12.22 -22.71 -9.79
C LEU A 223 11.97 -21.77 -8.61
N SER A 224 12.01 -20.47 -8.88
CA SER A 224 11.98 -19.43 -7.86
C SER A 224 11.55 -18.09 -8.43
N PHE A 225 11.16 -17.19 -7.53
CA PHE A 225 11.01 -15.78 -7.85
C PHE A 225 12.37 -15.14 -8.08
N ALA A 226 12.48 -14.47 -9.22
CA ALA A 226 13.69 -13.81 -9.62
C ALA A 226 13.37 -12.46 -10.26
N SER A 227 14.43 -11.74 -10.59
CA SER A 227 14.39 -10.46 -11.29
C SER A 227 15.41 -10.49 -12.42
N GLU A 228 15.38 -9.48 -13.28
CA GLU A 228 16.40 -9.32 -14.33
C GLU A 228 17.83 -9.19 -13.77
N LYS A 229 17.98 -8.87 -12.48
CA LYS A 229 19.29 -8.76 -11.82
C LYS A 229 19.91 -10.11 -11.43
N ASN A 230 19.12 -11.17 -11.31
CA ASN A 230 19.60 -12.47 -10.78
C ASN A 230 19.07 -13.69 -11.54
N CYS A 231 18.37 -13.49 -12.67
CA CYS A 231 17.96 -14.56 -13.57
C CYS A 231 18.52 -14.32 -14.98
N PRO A 232 19.29 -15.25 -15.55
CA PRO A 232 19.82 -15.12 -16.92
C PRO A 232 18.85 -15.61 -18.00
N HIS A 233 17.67 -16.13 -17.63
CA HIS A 233 16.76 -16.78 -18.56
C HIS A 233 15.84 -15.79 -19.28
N GLY A 234 15.59 -16.05 -20.57
CA GLY A 234 14.69 -15.27 -21.41
C GLY A 234 13.22 -15.31 -20.96
N SER A 235 12.41 -14.42 -21.53
CA SER A 235 11.01 -14.19 -21.16
C SER A 235 10.12 -15.43 -21.35
N GLU A 236 10.50 -16.38 -22.20
CA GLU A 236 9.83 -17.66 -22.41
C GLU A 236 9.80 -18.54 -21.15
N PHE A 237 10.75 -18.34 -20.22
CA PHE A 237 10.78 -19.03 -18.93
C PHE A 237 10.20 -18.20 -17.78
N GLN A 238 9.81 -16.96 -18.05
CA GLN A 238 9.33 -16.01 -17.04
C GLN A 238 7.80 -15.99 -16.99
N GLU A 239 7.25 -16.14 -15.80
CA GLU A 239 5.84 -15.97 -15.54
C GLU A 239 5.63 -14.69 -14.72
N GLN A 240 5.05 -13.68 -15.38
CA GLN A 240 4.78 -12.38 -14.80
C GLN A 240 3.57 -12.43 -13.88
N LEU A 241 3.71 -11.82 -12.70
CA LEU A 241 2.62 -11.70 -11.73
C LEU A 241 1.77 -10.46 -12.03
N SER A 242 0.82 -10.62 -12.95
CA SER A 242 -0.13 -9.55 -13.29
C SER A 242 -1.32 -9.53 -12.32
N GLY A 243 -1.48 -8.40 -11.61
CA GLY A 243 -2.67 -8.18 -10.78
C GLY A 243 -3.97 -8.17 -11.58
N THR A 244 -3.94 -7.74 -12.85
CA THR A 244 -5.12 -7.81 -13.73
C THR A 244 -5.48 -9.26 -14.05
N LYS A 245 -4.49 -10.09 -14.41
CA LYS A 245 -4.71 -11.52 -14.66
C LYS A 245 -5.26 -12.22 -13.42
N LEU A 246 -4.67 -11.94 -12.25
CA LEU A 246 -5.15 -12.49 -10.98
C LEU A 246 -6.62 -12.10 -10.72
N ARG A 247 -6.99 -10.84 -10.92
CA ARG A 247 -8.38 -10.39 -10.78
C ARG A 247 -9.33 -11.14 -11.72
N THR A 248 -8.98 -11.26 -12.99
CA THR A 248 -9.78 -12.02 -13.97
C THR A 248 -10.01 -13.46 -13.51
N MET A 249 -8.96 -14.16 -13.06
CA MET A 249 -9.08 -15.53 -12.55
C MET A 249 -10.02 -15.62 -11.35
N ILE A 250 -9.95 -14.66 -10.40
CA ILE A 250 -10.84 -14.63 -9.23
C ILE A 250 -12.30 -14.37 -9.65
N ILE A 251 -12.55 -13.46 -10.61
CA ILE A 251 -13.89 -13.18 -11.14
C ILE A 251 -14.47 -14.43 -11.82
N GLU A 252 -13.66 -15.12 -12.62
CA GLU A 252 -14.02 -16.34 -13.34
C GLU A 252 -14.04 -17.60 -12.45
N LYS A 253 -13.85 -17.44 -11.13
CA LYS A 253 -13.78 -18.53 -10.14
C LYS A 253 -12.73 -19.61 -10.50
N GLN A 254 -11.68 -19.24 -11.20
CA GLN A 254 -10.55 -20.10 -11.52
C GLN A 254 -9.50 -20.05 -10.42
N ASN A 255 -8.93 -21.22 -10.08
CA ASN A 255 -7.82 -21.29 -9.14
C ASN A 255 -6.55 -20.68 -9.76
N PRO A 256 -5.99 -19.60 -9.19
CA PRO A 256 -4.68 -19.11 -9.59
C PRO A 256 -3.61 -20.15 -9.25
N SER A 257 -2.53 -20.16 -10.03
CA SER A 257 -1.37 -21.02 -9.74
C SER A 257 -0.82 -20.76 -8.34
N GLU A 258 -0.27 -21.78 -7.70
CA GLU A 258 0.38 -21.69 -6.38
C GLU A 258 1.59 -20.74 -6.38
N TYR A 259 2.21 -20.54 -7.55
CA TYR A 259 3.25 -19.53 -7.72
C TYR A 259 2.67 -18.11 -7.72
N MET A 260 1.40 -17.92 -8.10
CA MET A 260 0.77 -16.60 -8.06
C MET A 260 0.26 -16.25 -6.66
N ILE A 261 -0.47 -17.17 -6.02
CA ILE A 261 -1.10 -16.94 -4.73
C ILE A 261 -1.06 -18.22 -3.88
N ARG A 262 -0.93 -18.08 -2.56
CA ARG A 262 -0.98 -19.23 -1.65
C ARG A 262 -2.35 -19.90 -1.69
N PRO A 263 -2.44 -21.24 -1.66
CA PRO A 263 -3.72 -21.97 -1.75
C PRO A 263 -4.76 -21.53 -0.72
N GLU A 264 -4.36 -21.27 0.53
CA GLU A 264 -5.27 -20.84 1.61
C GLU A 264 -5.81 -19.44 1.35
N VAL A 265 -4.99 -18.55 0.80
CA VAL A 265 -5.43 -17.21 0.40
C VAL A 265 -6.36 -17.31 -0.82
N SER A 266 -6.03 -18.14 -1.81
CA SER A 266 -6.90 -18.40 -2.98
C SER A 266 -8.28 -18.88 -2.54
N LYS A 267 -8.33 -19.85 -1.62
CA LYS A 267 -9.57 -20.41 -1.10
C LYS A 267 -10.45 -19.34 -0.46
N ILE A 268 -9.86 -18.42 0.30
CA ILE A 268 -10.59 -17.27 0.85
C ILE A 268 -11.10 -16.41 -0.29
N LEU A 269 -10.27 -15.97 -1.25
CA LEU A 269 -10.73 -15.08 -2.32
C LEU A 269 -11.88 -15.67 -3.13
N LEU A 270 -11.82 -16.97 -3.42
CA LEU A 270 -12.85 -17.68 -4.19
C LEU A 270 -14.14 -17.91 -3.42
N SER A 271 -14.11 -17.90 -2.07
CA SER A 271 -15.30 -18.08 -1.23
C SER A 271 -16.19 -16.84 -1.14
N TRP A 272 -15.73 -15.67 -1.61
CA TRP A 272 -16.54 -14.44 -1.62
C TRP A 272 -17.38 -14.35 -2.89
N ASP A 273 -18.65 -13.98 -2.77
CA ASP A 273 -19.53 -13.78 -3.93
C ASP A 273 -19.02 -12.65 -4.84
N ASN A 274 -18.74 -11.49 -4.24
CA ASN A 274 -18.08 -10.37 -4.92
C ASN A 274 -16.97 -9.76 -4.02
N PRO A 275 -15.69 -10.03 -4.29
CA PRO A 275 -14.58 -9.50 -3.51
C PRO A 275 -14.14 -8.08 -3.91
N PHE A 276 -14.78 -7.46 -4.91
CA PHE A 276 -14.39 -6.15 -5.47
C PHE A 276 -15.37 -5.05 -5.09
N VAL A 277 -14.87 -3.82 -4.99
CA VAL A 277 -15.69 -2.62 -4.86
C VAL A 277 -16.44 -2.38 -6.17
N ASP A 278 -17.75 -2.17 -6.05
CA ASP A 278 -18.66 -1.87 -7.16
C ASP A 278 -18.38 -0.48 -7.78
#